data_AF-A0A7S1RPJ8-F1
#
_entry.id   AF-A0A7S1RPJ8-F1
#
_cell.length_a   1.000
_cell.length_b   1.000
_cell.length_c   1.000
_cell.angle_alpha   90.00
_cell.angle_beta   90.00
_cell.angle_gamma   90.00
#
_symmetry.space_group_name_H-M   'P 1'
#
loop_
_entity.id
_entity.type
_entity.pdbx_description
1 polymer ?
#
loop_
_entity_poly.entity_id
_entity_poly.type
_entity_poly.pdbx_seq_one_letter_code
_entity_poly.pdbx_strand_id
1 'polypeptide(L)'
;ARLALLGLLAASPAAALRRSDCSAIDVGDADADLVIENPIPVEPGCQCLEYTEVYENHGARCGSANEGHGWETCELFYRRMEDNLCWNIPGDAEQGQWCYVSQDCQALNGGAPLRKASVAWKRCSPRKDRMSRAHTVKSLTAWAKKHDMDLGMAFSMAYQALEGITWEQLAPYFPDGTAMVDDLRAVPDQWKSKIEGIVHSGPNTIIRSSTGRAPEAIIDKHDLYVTAENTEWTRGKRKNEVAAHPFQMTEVTLVKTGA
;
A
#
# COMPACT_ATOMS: atom_id res chain seq x y z
N ALA A 1 -17.33 48.60 60.95
CA ALA A 1 -18.16 48.51 59.73
C ALA A 1 -17.28 47.95 58.61
N ARG A 2 -17.32 46.64 58.37
CA ARG A 2 -17.96 46.01 57.18
C ARG A 2 -17.61 46.72 55.86
N LEU A 3 -16.75 46.08 55.06
CA LEU A 3 -17.05 45.78 53.65
C LEU A 3 -15.97 44.82 53.10
N ALA A 4 -16.38 43.57 52.91
CA ALA A 4 -15.66 42.56 52.17
C ALA A 4 -15.97 42.72 50.67
N LEU A 5 -14.95 42.72 49.82
CA LEU A 5 -15.11 42.64 48.37
C LEU A 5 -14.78 41.22 47.91
N LEU A 6 -15.80 40.54 47.38
CA LEU A 6 -15.68 39.37 46.52
C LEU A 6 -15.06 39.79 45.18
N GLY A 7 -14.13 38.99 44.66
CA GLY A 7 -13.72 39.01 43.26
C GLY A 7 -13.54 37.58 42.77
N LEU A 8 -14.45 37.14 41.90
CA LEU A 8 -14.56 35.80 41.33
C LEU A 8 -13.30 35.38 40.55
N LEU A 9 -12.79 34.18 40.83
CA LEU A 9 -11.93 33.42 39.92
C LEU A 9 -12.83 32.57 39.00
N ALA A 10 -12.87 32.92 37.72
CA ALA A 10 -13.47 32.08 36.69
C ALA A 10 -12.48 30.96 36.34
N ALA A 11 -12.86 29.72 36.64
CA ALA A 11 -12.16 28.52 36.16
C ALA A 11 -12.62 28.21 34.73
N SER A 12 -11.68 28.18 33.78
CA SER A 12 -11.91 27.64 32.44
C SER A 12 -11.95 26.11 32.50
N PRO A 13 -12.95 25.44 31.91
CA PRO A 13 -12.90 23.99 31.76
C PRO A 13 -11.94 23.66 30.60
N ALA A 14 -10.84 22.98 30.93
CA ALA A 14 -10.04 22.29 29.94
C ALA A 14 -10.88 21.15 29.35
N ALA A 15 -11.44 21.38 28.16
CA ALA A 15 -12.10 20.34 27.40
C ALA A 15 -11.03 19.32 26.95
N ALA A 16 -11.03 18.17 27.58
CA ALA A 16 -10.28 16.99 27.16
C ALA A 16 -10.84 16.51 25.81
N LEU A 17 -10.14 16.81 24.72
CA LEU A 17 -10.36 16.15 23.43
C LEU A 17 -9.90 14.69 23.56
N ARG A 18 -10.84 13.81 23.90
CA ARG A 18 -10.68 12.37 23.65
C ARG A 18 -10.52 12.18 22.15
N ARG A 19 -9.37 11.65 21.72
CA ARG A 19 -9.22 11.09 20.39
C ARG A 19 -10.17 9.90 20.30
N SER A 20 -11.11 9.95 19.36
CA SER A 20 -11.97 8.81 19.04
C SER A 20 -11.10 7.71 18.45
N ASP A 21 -11.04 6.60 19.17
CA ASP A 21 -10.62 5.32 18.62
C ASP A 21 -11.55 4.97 17.46
N CYS A 22 -10.98 4.51 16.34
CA CYS A 22 -11.74 3.94 15.24
C CYS A 22 -12.28 2.57 15.69
N SER A 23 -13.41 2.57 16.39
CA SER A 23 -14.11 1.34 16.77
C SER A 23 -14.67 0.68 15.50
N ALA A 24 -14.45 -0.63 15.37
CA ALA A 24 -15.14 -1.45 14.40
C ALA A 24 -16.66 -1.36 14.63
N ILE A 25 -17.45 -1.46 13.57
CA ILE A 25 -18.91 -1.53 13.65
C ILE A 25 -19.26 -2.86 14.33
N ASP A 26 -19.68 -2.79 15.59
CA ASP A 26 -20.11 -3.96 16.35
C ASP A 26 -21.57 -4.26 16.02
N VAL A 27 -21.84 -5.47 15.53
CA VAL A 27 -23.19 -5.89 15.09
C VAL A 27 -23.97 -6.32 16.32
N GLY A 28 -24.33 -5.36 17.17
CA GLY A 28 -25.02 -5.63 18.44
C GLY A 28 -25.67 -4.42 19.11
N ASP A 29 -25.23 -3.19 18.78
CA ASP A 29 -25.83 -1.97 19.31
C ASP A 29 -26.81 -1.36 18.31
N ALA A 30 -28.09 -1.26 18.72
CA ALA A 30 -29.17 -0.75 17.89
C ALA A 30 -29.17 0.79 17.76
N ASP A 31 -28.21 1.47 18.39
CA ASP A 31 -28.07 2.94 18.40
C ASP A 31 -26.87 3.41 17.55
N ALA A 32 -26.57 2.71 16.44
CA ALA A 32 -25.57 3.16 15.50
C ALA A 32 -26.09 4.35 14.68
N ASP A 33 -25.71 5.57 15.08
CA ASP A 33 -25.75 6.78 14.25
C ASP A 33 -24.76 6.61 13.09
N LEU A 34 -25.16 5.80 12.10
CA LEU A 34 -24.46 5.62 10.84
C LEU A 34 -24.61 6.90 10.03
N VAL A 35 -23.56 7.73 10.05
CA VAL A 35 -23.43 8.84 9.11
C VAL A 35 -23.13 8.23 7.73
N ILE A 36 -24.18 8.01 6.94
CA ILE A 36 -24.05 7.72 5.51
C ILE A 36 -23.59 9.04 4.85
N GLU A 37 -22.28 9.25 4.74
CA GLU A 37 -21.76 10.33 3.91
C GLU A 37 -22.18 10.07 2.46
N ASN A 38 -22.86 11.05 1.83
CA ASN A 38 -23.19 10.96 0.42
C ASN A 38 -21.89 10.79 -0.39
N PRO A 39 -21.86 9.92 -1.41
CA PRO A 39 -20.67 9.73 -2.23
C PRO A 39 -20.25 11.06 -2.83
N ILE A 40 -19.01 11.47 -2.57
CA ILE A 40 -18.45 12.72 -3.08
C ILE A 40 -18.44 12.63 -4.61
N PRO A 41 -19.08 13.55 -5.34
CA PRO A 41 -19.04 13.55 -6.79
C PRO A 41 -17.59 13.56 -7.28
N VAL A 42 -17.25 12.59 -8.13
CA VAL A 42 -15.95 12.58 -8.82
C VAL A 42 -16.08 13.53 -10.00
N GLU A 43 -15.16 14.48 -10.12
CA GLU A 43 -15.14 15.40 -11.27
C GLU A 43 -15.01 14.59 -12.57
N PRO A 44 -15.74 14.97 -13.64
CA PRO A 44 -15.64 14.30 -14.93
C PRO A 44 -14.18 14.22 -15.40
N GLY A 45 -13.76 13.05 -15.87
CA GLY A 45 -12.39 12.82 -16.36
C GLY A 45 -11.32 12.62 -15.28
N CYS A 46 -11.65 12.80 -13.99
CA CYS A 46 -10.69 12.61 -12.89
C CYS A 46 -10.68 11.19 -12.29
N GLN A 47 -11.45 10.26 -12.84
CA GLN A 47 -11.33 8.84 -12.51
C GLN A 47 -10.04 8.28 -13.07
N CYS A 48 -9.36 7.43 -12.30
CA CYS A 48 -8.16 6.76 -12.78
C CYS A 48 -8.49 5.94 -14.04
N LEU A 49 -7.63 6.06 -15.05
CA LEU A 49 -7.68 5.29 -16.29
C LEU A 49 -6.92 3.97 -16.13
N GLU A 50 -7.26 2.99 -16.96
CA GLU A 50 -6.50 1.75 -17.04
C GLU A 50 -5.11 2.00 -17.64
N TYR A 51 -4.07 1.41 -17.07
CA TYR A 51 -2.71 1.70 -17.51
C TYR A 51 -2.45 1.23 -18.95
N THR A 52 -2.95 0.05 -19.34
CA THR A 52 -2.86 -0.45 -20.73
C THR A 52 -3.45 0.53 -21.73
N GLU A 53 -4.68 1.02 -21.48
CA GLU A 53 -5.34 2.03 -22.30
C GLU A 53 -4.47 3.30 -22.45
N VAL A 54 -3.85 3.76 -21.35
CA VAL A 54 -3.00 4.94 -21.33
C VAL A 54 -1.76 4.81 -22.21
N TYR A 55 -1.09 3.66 -22.18
CA TYR A 55 0.09 3.42 -23.00
C TYR A 55 -0.25 3.15 -24.47
N GLU A 56 -1.38 2.50 -24.75
CA GLU A 56 -1.78 2.14 -26.10
C GLU A 56 -2.42 3.30 -26.85
N ASN A 57 -3.29 4.06 -26.19
CA ASN A 57 -4.20 5.00 -26.86
C ASN A 57 -3.93 6.46 -26.53
N HIS A 58 -3.26 6.75 -25.41
CA HIS A 58 -3.09 8.13 -24.94
C HIS A 58 -1.67 8.69 -25.07
N GLY A 59 -0.76 7.92 -25.67
CA GLY A 59 0.59 8.39 -26.00
C GLY A 59 1.52 8.56 -24.79
N ALA A 60 1.13 8.06 -23.61
CA ALA A 60 2.03 7.95 -22.48
C ALA A 60 3.20 7.03 -22.83
N ARG A 61 4.38 7.35 -22.32
CA ARG A 61 5.60 6.55 -22.51
C ARG A 61 6.19 6.24 -21.15
N CYS A 62 6.89 5.11 -21.04
CA CYS A 62 7.63 4.77 -19.84
C CYS A 62 8.49 5.94 -19.33
N GLY A 63 8.32 6.28 -18.05
CA GLY A 63 9.03 7.38 -17.40
C GLY A 63 8.50 8.77 -17.73
N SER A 64 7.27 8.87 -18.27
CA SER A 64 6.62 10.16 -18.49
C SER A 64 5.98 10.74 -17.24
N ALA A 65 5.76 9.92 -16.20
CA ALA A 65 5.16 10.30 -14.93
C ALA A 65 5.96 9.70 -13.75
N ASN A 66 5.27 9.04 -12.81
CA ASN A 66 5.87 8.50 -11.59
C ASN A 66 6.11 6.98 -11.68
N GLU A 67 6.41 6.43 -12.86
CA GLU A 67 6.73 4.99 -12.97
C GLU A 67 8.11 4.62 -12.40
N GLY A 68 8.94 5.62 -12.12
CA GLY A 68 10.35 5.43 -11.81
C GLY A 68 11.19 5.13 -13.06
N HIS A 69 12.50 5.02 -12.87
CA HIS A 69 13.44 4.70 -13.94
C HIS A 69 13.77 3.21 -13.92
N GLY A 70 12.95 2.38 -14.58
CA GLY A 70 13.19 0.95 -14.68
C GLY A 70 12.45 0.31 -15.84
N TRP A 71 13.18 -0.40 -16.72
CA TRP A 71 12.58 -1.19 -17.79
C TRP A 71 11.62 -2.23 -17.22
N GLU A 72 12.01 -2.93 -16.17
CA GLU A 72 11.19 -3.97 -15.53
C GLU A 72 9.88 -3.38 -14.99
N THR A 73 9.93 -2.27 -14.23
CA THR A 73 8.73 -1.63 -13.66
C THR A 73 7.78 -1.09 -14.74
N CYS A 74 8.28 -0.51 -15.82
CA CYS A 74 7.35 -0.04 -16.85
C CYS A 74 6.81 -1.18 -17.71
N GLU A 75 7.68 -1.99 -18.30
CA GLU A 75 7.30 -2.92 -19.36
C GLU A 75 6.69 -4.21 -18.83
N LEU A 76 7.12 -4.66 -17.65
CA LEU A 76 6.62 -5.89 -17.05
C LEU A 76 5.47 -5.62 -16.06
N PHE A 77 5.30 -4.38 -15.61
CA PHE A 77 4.26 -4.01 -14.65
C PHE A 77 3.25 -3.00 -15.23
N TYR A 78 3.60 -1.72 -15.36
CA TYR A 78 2.61 -0.70 -15.75
C TYR A 78 1.95 -0.94 -17.12
N ARG A 79 2.73 -1.32 -18.15
CA ARG A 79 2.20 -1.55 -19.50
C ARG A 79 1.32 -2.79 -19.65
N ARG A 80 1.32 -3.70 -18.67
CA ARG A 80 0.54 -4.94 -18.69
C ARG A 80 -0.72 -4.86 -17.82
N MET A 81 -0.89 -3.78 -17.10
CA MET A 81 -1.91 -3.66 -16.08
C MET A 81 -3.23 -3.13 -16.65
N GLU A 82 -4.19 -4.04 -16.78
CA GLU A 82 -5.58 -3.77 -17.16
C GLU A 82 -6.43 -3.44 -15.90
N ASP A 83 -6.00 -2.47 -15.11
CA ASP A 83 -6.75 -1.95 -13.96
C ASP A 83 -6.37 -0.48 -13.75
N ASN A 84 -7.16 0.23 -12.95
CA ASN A 84 -7.01 1.64 -12.62
C ASN A 84 -6.69 1.88 -11.13
N LEU A 85 -6.03 0.91 -10.48
CA LEU A 85 -5.53 1.05 -9.13
C LEU A 85 -4.49 2.16 -9.02
N CYS A 86 -4.50 2.88 -7.91
CA CYS A 86 -3.43 3.79 -7.55
C CYS A 86 -2.26 3.04 -6.93
N TRP A 87 -1.05 3.29 -7.42
CA TRP A 87 0.19 2.65 -6.95
C TRP A 87 1.09 3.62 -6.22
N ASN A 88 1.92 3.13 -5.31
CA ASN A 88 2.88 3.99 -4.61
C ASN A 88 3.80 4.68 -5.62
N ILE A 89 4.16 5.93 -5.32
CA ILE A 89 5.20 6.62 -6.07
C ILE A 89 6.54 5.89 -5.77
N PRO A 90 7.24 5.36 -6.78
CA PRO A 90 8.49 4.64 -6.60
C PRO A 90 9.53 5.50 -5.89
N GLY A 91 10.25 4.89 -4.95
CA GLY A 91 11.27 5.57 -4.16
C GLY A 91 10.74 6.40 -3.00
N ASP A 92 9.44 6.67 -2.93
CA ASP A 92 8.84 7.39 -1.82
C ASP A 92 7.35 7.04 -1.66
N ALA A 93 7.08 5.98 -0.90
CA ALA A 93 5.72 5.55 -0.62
C ALA A 93 4.98 6.48 0.38
N GLU A 94 5.67 7.44 0.99
CA GLU A 94 5.08 8.48 1.84
C GLU A 94 4.47 9.61 0.99
N GLN A 95 4.99 9.85 -0.22
CA GLN A 95 4.38 10.76 -1.20
C GLN A 95 2.99 10.30 -1.69
N GLY A 96 2.59 9.08 -1.30
CA GLY A 96 1.27 8.53 -1.54
C GLY A 96 1.21 7.70 -2.81
N GLN A 97 0.01 7.61 -3.37
CA GLN A 97 -0.26 6.81 -4.56
C GLN A 97 -0.69 7.70 -5.72
N TRP A 98 -0.47 7.24 -6.94
CA TRP A 98 -0.77 7.99 -8.15
C TRP A 98 -1.44 7.10 -9.19
N CYS A 99 -2.11 7.74 -10.15
CA CYS A 99 -2.68 7.10 -11.33
C CYS A 99 -2.73 8.09 -12.50
N TYR A 100 -3.01 7.57 -13.69
CA TYR A 100 -3.34 8.37 -14.86
C TYR A 100 -4.81 8.77 -14.88
N VAL A 101 -5.11 9.93 -15.44
CA VAL A 101 -6.46 10.48 -15.63
C VAL A 101 -6.56 11.18 -16.98
N SER A 102 -7.76 11.55 -17.40
CA SER A 102 -7.94 12.39 -18.59
C SER A 102 -7.16 13.70 -18.44
N GLN A 103 -6.64 14.22 -19.56
CA GLN A 103 -6.00 15.54 -19.59
C GLN A 103 -6.95 16.67 -19.17
N ASP A 104 -8.27 16.46 -19.30
CA ASP A 104 -9.29 17.43 -18.90
C ASP A 104 -9.50 17.49 -17.38
N CYS A 105 -8.97 16.52 -16.62
CA CYS A 105 -9.07 16.52 -15.16
C CYS A 105 -8.32 17.72 -14.56
N GLN A 106 -9.04 18.56 -13.82
CA GLN A 106 -8.46 19.72 -13.13
C GLN A 106 -8.00 19.38 -11.70
N ALA A 107 -8.64 18.41 -11.05
CA ALA A 107 -8.31 17.95 -9.70
C ALA A 107 -7.11 16.97 -9.67
N LEU A 108 -5.91 17.45 -10.05
CA LEU A 108 -4.70 16.62 -10.13
C LEU A 108 -4.02 16.36 -8.77
N ASN A 109 -4.43 17.02 -7.70
CA ASN A 109 -3.89 16.84 -6.34
C ASN A 109 -2.34 16.89 -6.28
N GLY A 110 -1.73 17.82 -7.00
CA GLY A 110 -0.27 17.94 -7.08
C GLY A 110 0.39 17.06 -8.14
N GLY A 111 -0.40 16.45 -9.04
CA GLY A 111 0.05 15.89 -10.30
C GLY A 111 0.10 16.91 -11.45
N ALA A 112 0.35 16.44 -12.67
CA ALA A 112 0.54 17.29 -13.84
C ALA A 112 0.09 16.63 -15.16
N PRO A 113 -0.29 17.42 -16.17
CA PRO A 113 -0.47 16.94 -17.55
C PRO A 113 0.83 16.39 -18.14
N LEU A 114 0.74 15.30 -18.91
CA LEU A 114 1.89 14.77 -19.63
C LEU A 114 2.12 15.56 -20.93
N ARG A 115 3.39 15.86 -21.22
CA ARG A 115 3.74 16.50 -22.50
C ARG A 115 3.62 15.48 -23.62
N LYS A 116 2.92 15.84 -24.71
CA LYS A 116 2.73 15.02 -25.92
C LYS A 116 1.89 13.75 -25.71
N ALA A 117 1.09 13.71 -24.66
CA ALA A 117 0.12 12.67 -24.38
C ALA A 117 -1.24 13.33 -24.08
N SER A 118 -2.34 12.60 -24.28
CA SER A 118 -3.69 13.11 -24.03
C SER A 118 -4.19 12.75 -22.62
N VAL A 119 -3.28 12.70 -21.65
CA VAL A 119 -3.54 12.30 -20.26
C VAL A 119 -2.77 13.19 -19.29
N ALA A 120 -3.20 13.18 -18.04
CA ALA A 120 -2.46 13.71 -16.91
C ALA A 120 -2.21 12.61 -15.89
N TRP A 121 -1.32 12.84 -14.94
CA TRP A 121 -1.25 12.03 -13.73
C TRP A 121 -1.73 12.86 -12.54
N LYS A 122 -2.31 12.18 -11.55
CA LYS A 122 -2.74 12.82 -10.29
C LYS A 122 -2.23 12.03 -9.10
N ARG A 123 -2.20 12.69 -7.93
CA ARG A 123 -2.11 11.96 -6.65
C ARG A 123 -3.50 11.50 -6.24
N CYS A 124 -3.57 10.26 -5.81
CA CYS A 124 -4.82 9.60 -5.46
C CYS A 124 -5.27 9.95 -4.04
N SER A 125 -6.58 10.02 -3.88
CA SER A 125 -7.24 10.23 -2.59
C SER A 125 -7.95 8.95 -2.15
N PRO A 126 -7.70 8.44 -0.92
CA PRO A 126 -8.39 7.25 -0.41
C PRO A 126 -9.92 7.35 -0.37
N ARG A 127 -10.48 8.58 -0.35
CA ARG A 127 -11.94 8.80 -0.36
C ARG A 127 -12.56 8.72 -1.76
N LYS A 128 -11.76 8.79 -2.83
CA LYS A 128 -12.25 8.90 -4.22
C LYS A 128 -11.69 7.82 -5.15
N ASP A 129 -10.52 7.29 -4.82
CA ASP A 129 -9.72 6.44 -5.70
C ASP A 129 -9.50 5.05 -5.09
N ARG A 130 -9.29 4.05 -5.95
CA ARG A 130 -8.97 2.68 -5.55
C ARG A 130 -7.49 2.58 -5.21
N MET A 131 -7.18 2.42 -3.93
CA MET A 131 -5.82 2.44 -3.40
C MET A 131 -5.23 1.04 -3.35
N SER A 132 -4.13 0.75 -4.06
CA SER A 132 -3.53 -0.60 -4.01
C SER A 132 -3.04 -0.96 -2.59
N ARG A 133 -2.59 0.04 -1.81
CA ARG A 133 -2.17 -0.16 -0.41
C ARG A 133 -3.28 -0.56 0.55
N ALA A 134 -4.54 -0.39 0.15
CA ALA A 134 -5.69 -0.82 0.96
C ALA A 134 -6.02 -2.31 0.77
N HIS A 135 -5.39 -2.98 -0.20
CA HIS A 135 -5.55 -4.40 -0.39
C HIS A 135 -4.75 -5.18 0.67
N THR A 136 -5.39 -6.18 1.28
CA THR A 136 -4.70 -7.21 2.07
C THR A 136 -3.81 -8.04 1.16
N VAL A 137 -2.86 -8.78 1.74
CA VAL A 137 -1.98 -9.68 0.98
C VAL A 137 -2.82 -10.68 0.19
N LYS A 138 -3.86 -11.24 0.79
CA LYS A 138 -4.79 -12.16 0.13
C LYS A 138 -5.51 -11.52 -1.06
N SER A 139 -6.05 -10.31 -0.92
CA SER A 139 -6.80 -9.68 -2.01
C SER A 139 -5.89 -9.16 -3.12
N LEU A 140 -4.69 -8.68 -2.79
CA LEU A 140 -3.70 -8.27 -3.78
C LEU A 140 -3.09 -9.48 -4.51
N THR A 141 -2.94 -10.62 -3.83
CA THR A 141 -2.55 -11.88 -4.47
C THR A 141 -3.59 -12.34 -5.49
N ALA A 142 -4.87 -12.29 -5.11
CA ALA A 142 -5.96 -12.62 -6.02
C ALA A 142 -6.01 -11.65 -7.22
N TRP A 143 -5.75 -10.36 -6.97
CA TRP A 143 -5.63 -9.36 -8.03
C TRP A 143 -4.47 -9.67 -8.98
N ALA A 144 -3.26 -9.91 -8.45
CA ALA A 144 -2.09 -10.22 -9.26
C ALA A 144 -2.30 -11.50 -10.09
N LYS A 145 -2.96 -12.51 -9.52
CA LYS A 145 -3.33 -13.73 -10.23
C LYS A 145 -4.27 -13.46 -11.40
N LYS A 146 -5.29 -12.65 -11.17
CA LYS A 146 -6.30 -12.30 -12.19
C LYS A 146 -5.66 -11.57 -13.37
N HIS A 147 -4.68 -10.70 -13.11
CA HIS A 147 -4.03 -9.87 -14.12
C HIS A 147 -2.67 -10.42 -14.60
N ASP A 148 -2.29 -11.65 -14.19
CA ASP A 148 -0.99 -12.29 -14.49
C ASP A 148 0.22 -11.36 -14.20
N MET A 149 0.19 -10.71 -13.04
CA MET A 149 1.21 -9.75 -12.59
C MET A 149 2.22 -10.41 -11.64
N ASP A 150 3.48 -9.98 -11.70
CA ASP A 150 4.51 -10.41 -10.76
C ASP A 150 4.11 -10.03 -9.33
N LEU A 151 4.05 -11.03 -8.43
CA LEU A 151 3.58 -10.84 -7.06
C LEU A 151 4.52 -9.98 -6.23
N GLY A 152 5.83 -10.24 -6.30
CA GLY A 152 6.83 -9.46 -5.56
C GLY A 152 6.78 -7.99 -5.96
N MET A 153 6.69 -7.72 -7.26
CA MET A 153 6.52 -6.37 -7.80
C MET A 153 5.21 -5.74 -7.34
N ALA A 154 4.08 -6.45 -7.40
CA ALA A 154 2.79 -5.93 -6.94
C ALA A 154 2.84 -5.50 -5.46
N PHE A 155 3.45 -6.32 -4.59
CA PHE A 155 3.64 -5.96 -3.18
C PHE A 155 4.59 -4.78 -2.99
N SER A 156 5.74 -4.79 -3.67
CA SER A 156 6.72 -3.71 -3.64
C SER A 156 6.17 -2.36 -4.12
N MET A 157 5.17 -2.38 -5.01
CA MET A 157 4.50 -1.20 -5.56
C MET A 157 3.26 -0.78 -4.77
N ALA A 158 2.66 -1.68 -3.98
CA ALA A 158 1.48 -1.39 -3.17
C ALA A 158 1.83 -1.00 -1.72
N TYR A 159 2.86 -1.60 -1.14
CA TYR A 159 3.17 -1.46 0.29
C TYR A 159 4.36 -0.56 0.56
N GLN A 160 4.36 0.04 1.74
CA GLN A 160 5.47 0.86 2.19
C GLN A 160 6.63 -0.05 2.59
N ALA A 161 7.85 0.30 2.22
CA ALA A 161 9.02 -0.47 2.64
C ALA A 161 9.45 -0.07 4.05
N LEU A 162 9.70 -1.04 4.92
CA LEU A 162 10.32 -0.77 6.22
C LEU A 162 11.80 -0.44 6.04
N GLU A 163 12.16 0.82 6.31
CA GLU A 163 13.54 1.28 6.14
C GLU A 163 14.48 0.86 7.28
N GLY A 164 15.72 0.59 6.90
CA GLY A 164 16.82 0.30 7.84
C GLY A 164 16.90 -1.16 8.30
N ILE A 165 16.15 -2.06 7.67
CA ILE A 165 16.21 -3.51 7.91
C ILE A 165 15.91 -4.25 6.60
N THR A 166 16.65 -5.33 6.34
CA THR A 166 16.36 -6.25 5.23
C THR A 166 15.75 -7.55 5.73
N TRP A 167 15.10 -8.30 4.84
CA TRP A 167 14.52 -9.59 5.21
C TRP A 167 15.58 -10.57 5.71
N GLU A 168 16.77 -10.61 5.12
CA GLU A 168 17.86 -11.49 5.55
C GLU A 168 18.33 -11.20 6.99
N GLN A 169 18.22 -9.94 7.43
CA GLN A 169 18.54 -9.55 8.79
C GLN A 169 17.45 -9.96 9.79
N LEU A 170 16.19 -9.97 9.35
CA LEU A 170 15.04 -10.26 10.21
C LEU A 170 14.67 -11.75 10.25
N ALA A 171 14.83 -12.47 9.14
CA ALA A 171 14.45 -13.87 8.97
C ALA A 171 14.95 -14.83 10.08
N PRO A 172 16.18 -14.68 10.61
CA PRO A 172 16.67 -15.57 11.68
C PRO A 172 15.84 -15.52 12.97
N TYR A 173 15.04 -14.47 13.18
CA TYR A 173 14.15 -14.35 14.34
C TYR A 173 12.79 -15.03 14.14
N PHE A 174 12.57 -15.60 12.96
CA PHE A 174 11.36 -16.36 12.58
C PHE A 174 11.70 -17.79 12.08
N PRO A 175 12.53 -18.57 12.79
CA PRO A 175 13.19 -19.77 12.24
C PRO A 175 12.23 -20.91 11.86
N ASP A 176 11.03 -20.98 12.44
CA ASP A 176 10.12 -22.13 12.25
C ASP A 176 8.65 -21.73 12.00
N GLY A 177 8.35 -20.44 11.73
CA GLY A 177 6.96 -19.96 11.69
C GLY A 177 6.20 -20.14 13.02
N THR A 178 6.90 -20.38 14.13
CA THR A 178 6.31 -20.64 15.45
C THR A 178 6.23 -19.38 16.30
N ALA A 179 7.21 -18.46 16.22
CA ALA A 179 7.15 -17.15 16.86
C ALA A 179 5.96 -16.36 16.31
N MET A 180 5.14 -15.77 17.21
CA MET A 180 4.08 -14.87 16.79
C MET A 180 4.69 -13.57 16.28
N VAL A 181 4.05 -12.89 15.34
CA VAL A 181 4.48 -11.54 14.94
C VAL A 181 4.42 -10.59 16.15
N ASP A 182 3.54 -10.88 17.12
CA ASP A 182 3.46 -10.17 18.40
C ASP A 182 4.51 -10.64 19.43
N ASP A 183 5.22 -11.75 19.18
CA ASP A 183 6.29 -12.25 20.04
C ASP A 183 7.67 -11.82 19.53
N LEU A 184 7.89 -10.51 19.60
CA LEU A 184 9.14 -9.87 19.18
C LEU A 184 10.23 -9.93 20.25
N ARG A 185 10.17 -10.89 21.18
CA ARG A 185 11.16 -11.02 22.27
C ARG A 185 12.56 -11.30 21.75
N ALA A 186 12.67 -12.05 20.64
CA ALA A 186 13.95 -12.37 20.02
C ALA A 186 14.45 -11.26 19.09
N VAL A 187 13.56 -10.38 18.62
CA VAL A 187 13.92 -9.30 17.68
C VAL A 187 14.68 -8.19 18.43
N PRO A 188 15.80 -7.68 17.88
CA PRO A 188 16.55 -6.57 18.49
C PRO A 188 15.67 -5.34 18.77
N ASP A 189 15.87 -4.71 19.92
CA ASP A 189 15.08 -3.55 20.39
C ASP A 189 15.00 -2.41 19.36
N GLN A 190 16.07 -2.21 18.57
CA GLN A 190 16.14 -1.20 17.52
C GLN A 190 15.09 -1.37 16.40
N TRP A 191 14.56 -2.58 16.21
CA TRP A 191 13.54 -2.90 15.20
C TRP A 191 12.19 -3.23 15.82
N LYS A 192 12.19 -3.73 17.06
CA LYS A 192 11.01 -4.15 17.78
C LYS A 192 9.92 -3.08 17.80
N SER A 193 10.24 -1.86 18.22
CA SER A 193 9.25 -0.76 18.29
C SER A 193 8.65 -0.39 16.93
N LYS A 194 9.45 -0.48 15.85
CA LYS A 194 8.97 -0.24 14.48
C LYS A 194 8.00 -1.34 14.04
N ILE A 195 8.35 -2.61 14.29
CA ILE A 195 7.52 -3.75 13.92
C ILE A 195 6.23 -3.78 14.74
N GLU A 196 6.28 -3.53 16.06
CA GLU A 196 5.09 -3.40 16.91
C GLU A 196 4.13 -2.32 16.39
N GLY A 197 4.68 -1.16 16.00
CA GLY A 197 3.88 -0.08 15.42
C GLY A 197 3.16 -0.48 14.12
N ILE A 198 3.85 -1.24 13.25
CA ILE A 198 3.26 -1.76 12.01
C ILE A 198 2.14 -2.74 12.32
N VAL A 199 2.40 -3.71 13.20
CA VAL A 199 1.48 -4.82 13.49
C VAL A 199 0.17 -4.32 14.09
N HIS A 200 0.23 -3.35 15.00
CA HIS A 200 -0.94 -2.90 15.74
C HIS A 200 -1.76 -1.83 15.02
N SER A 201 -1.12 -0.99 14.20
CA SER A 201 -1.75 0.24 13.71
C SER A 201 -1.28 0.68 12.32
N GLY A 202 -0.27 0.01 11.77
CA GLY A 202 0.39 0.46 10.56
C GLY A 202 -0.32 -0.02 9.30
N PRO A 203 0.02 0.61 8.16
CA PRO A 203 -0.34 0.08 6.86
C PRO A 203 0.39 -1.25 6.61
N ASN A 204 -0.11 -2.02 5.64
CA ASN A 204 0.60 -3.18 5.11
C ASN A 204 1.99 -2.76 4.66
N THR A 205 3.01 -3.46 5.16
CA THR A 205 4.41 -3.06 5.05
C THR A 205 5.23 -4.21 4.49
N ILE A 206 6.12 -3.89 3.56
CA ILE A 206 7.06 -4.84 2.98
C ILE A 206 8.46 -4.64 3.59
N ILE A 207 9.14 -5.73 3.89
CA ILE A 207 10.54 -5.76 4.30
C ILE A 207 11.31 -6.39 3.14
N ARG A 208 12.02 -5.54 2.40
CA ARG A 208 12.70 -5.93 1.18
C ARG A 208 13.92 -6.81 1.47
N SER A 209 14.27 -7.66 0.53
CA SER A 209 15.58 -8.30 0.52
C SER A 209 16.67 -7.28 0.20
N SER A 210 17.90 -7.62 0.55
CA SER A 210 19.10 -6.88 0.14
C SER A 210 19.26 -6.76 -1.38
N THR A 211 18.61 -7.63 -2.15
CA THR A 211 18.66 -7.64 -3.62
C THR A 211 17.48 -6.91 -4.28
N GLY A 212 16.47 -6.50 -3.52
CA GLY A 212 15.22 -5.93 -4.04
C GLY A 212 14.37 -6.92 -4.84
N ARG A 213 14.59 -8.22 -4.61
CA ARG A 213 13.84 -9.34 -5.22
C ARG A 213 13.44 -10.35 -4.15
N ALA A 214 12.53 -11.26 -4.46
CA ALA A 214 12.17 -12.35 -3.55
C ALA A 214 13.44 -13.11 -3.06
N PRO A 215 13.48 -13.53 -1.79
CA PRO A 215 12.39 -13.49 -0.83
C PRO A 215 12.23 -12.14 -0.11
N GLU A 216 10.98 -11.67 0.02
CA GLU A 216 10.62 -10.47 0.76
C GLU A 216 9.56 -10.81 1.81
N ALA A 217 9.61 -10.16 2.96
CA ALA A 217 8.59 -10.34 3.99
C ALA A 217 7.52 -9.25 3.89
N ILE A 218 6.28 -9.58 4.21
CA ILE A 218 5.16 -8.66 4.21
C ILE A 218 4.41 -8.83 5.53
N ILE A 219 4.23 -7.73 6.24
CA ILE A 219 3.39 -7.66 7.44
C ILE A 219 2.04 -7.08 7.02
N ASP A 220 0.99 -7.89 7.16
CA ASP A 220 -0.41 -7.50 6.96
C ASP A 220 -1.13 -7.67 8.30
N LYS A 221 -1.21 -6.57 9.05
CA LYS A 221 -1.65 -6.57 10.45
C LYS A 221 -0.79 -7.54 11.28
N HIS A 222 -1.39 -8.61 11.79
CA HIS A 222 -0.72 -9.61 12.61
C HIS A 222 -0.20 -10.81 11.82
N ASP A 223 -0.40 -10.82 10.50
CA ASP A 223 0.05 -11.91 9.65
C ASP A 223 1.40 -11.56 9.01
N LEU A 224 2.31 -12.53 9.00
CA LEU A 224 3.58 -12.46 8.29
C LEU A 224 3.53 -13.37 7.07
N TYR A 225 3.72 -12.78 5.90
CA TYR A 225 3.87 -13.47 4.64
C TYR A 225 5.31 -13.35 4.15
N VAL A 226 5.77 -14.33 3.38
CA VAL A 226 7.05 -14.29 2.70
C VAL A 226 6.85 -14.66 1.24
N THR A 227 7.38 -13.84 0.34
CA THR A 227 7.47 -14.17 -1.08
C THR A 227 8.70 -15.04 -1.32
N ALA A 228 8.65 -15.92 -2.31
CA ALA A 228 9.79 -16.72 -2.74
C ALA A 228 9.76 -16.92 -4.25
N GLU A 229 10.93 -17.12 -4.87
CA GLU A 229 10.97 -17.55 -6.27
C GLU A 229 10.31 -18.93 -6.41
N ASN A 230 9.38 -19.07 -7.35
CA ASN A 230 8.77 -20.36 -7.67
C ASN A 230 9.76 -21.18 -8.52
N THR A 231 10.71 -21.82 -7.84
CA THR A 231 11.75 -22.61 -8.50
C THR A 231 11.20 -23.84 -9.21
N GLU A 232 10.04 -24.36 -8.78
CA GLU A 232 9.38 -25.47 -9.46
C GLU A 232 8.88 -25.05 -10.84
N TRP A 233 8.21 -23.90 -10.93
CA TRP A 233 7.72 -23.37 -12.19
C TRP A 233 8.84 -22.96 -13.14
N THR A 234 9.88 -22.29 -12.62
CA THR A 234 10.95 -21.72 -13.45
C THR A 234 11.94 -22.79 -13.95
N ARG A 235 12.04 -23.95 -13.30
CA ARG A 235 12.99 -25.01 -13.65
C ARG A 235 12.78 -25.51 -15.07
N GLY A 236 13.82 -25.36 -15.90
CA GLY A 236 13.84 -25.87 -17.28
C GLY A 236 13.11 -25.01 -18.30
N LYS A 237 12.52 -23.87 -17.90
CA LYS A 237 11.90 -22.91 -18.84
C LYS A 237 12.92 -21.91 -19.34
N ARG A 238 12.75 -21.42 -20.58
CA ARG A 238 13.54 -20.30 -21.09
C ARG A 238 13.05 -18.98 -20.50
N LYS A 239 13.92 -17.98 -20.46
CA LYS A 239 13.63 -16.64 -19.90
C LYS A 239 12.35 -16.00 -20.47
N ASN A 240 12.10 -16.14 -21.77
CA ASN A 240 10.90 -15.60 -22.41
C ASN A 240 9.61 -16.34 -22.01
N GLU A 241 9.70 -17.63 -21.68
CA GLU A 241 8.56 -18.41 -21.19
C GLU A 241 8.22 -18.05 -19.74
N VAL A 242 9.24 -17.79 -18.93
CA VAL A 242 9.07 -17.29 -17.56
C VAL A 242 8.44 -15.90 -17.57
N ALA A 243 8.96 -14.98 -18.39
CA ALA A 243 8.45 -13.60 -18.50
C ALA A 243 7.05 -13.49 -19.14
N ALA A 244 6.55 -14.56 -19.78
CA ALA A 244 5.20 -14.60 -20.32
C ALA A 244 4.13 -14.67 -19.21
N HIS A 245 4.47 -15.30 -18.08
CA HIS A 245 3.59 -15.51 -16.92
C HIS A 245 4.22 -15.01 -15.61
N PRO A 246 4.32 -13.69 -15.42
CA PRO A 246 4.95 -13.09 -14.26
C PRO A 246 4.37 -13.56 -12.91
N PHE A 247 3.05 -13.82 -12.84
CA PHE A 247 2.44 -14.30 -11.59
C PHE A 247 3.00 -15.64 -11.13
N GLN A 248 3.45 -16.48 -12.05
CA GLN A 248 4.01 -17.80 -11.74
C GLN A 248 5.48 -17.72 -11.29
N MET A 249 6.14 -16.55 -11.39
CA MET A 249 7.55 -16.40 -11.03
C MET A 249 7.79 -16.37 -9.52
N THR A 250 6.78 -15.92 -8.77
CA THR A 250 6.85 -15.78 -7.32
C THR A 250 5.69 -16.55 -6.69
N GLU A 251 5.94 -17.12 -5.53
CA GLU A 251 4.89 -17.60 -4.64
C GLU A 251 4.85 -16.74 -3.38
N VAL A 252 3.72 -16.75 -2.68
CA VAL A 252 3.56 -16.08 -1.39
C VAL A 252 3.05 -17.11 -0.38
N THR A 253 3.76 -17.23 0.72
CA THR A 253 3.43 -18.17 1.80
C THR A 253 3.09 -17.39 3.05
N LEU A 254 1.96 -17.72 3.67
CA LEU A 254 1.66 -17.30 5.02
C LEU A 254 2.57 -18.05 5.98
N VAL A 255 3.55 -17.35 6.54
CA VAL A 255 4.49 -17.92 7.52
C VAL A 255 3.84 -17.98 8.90
N LYS A 256 3.00 -17.00 9.23
CA LYS A 256 2.37 -16.91 10.54
C LYS A 256 1.07 -16.11 10.53
N THR A 257 0.09 -16.57 11.32
CA THR A 257 -1.09 -15.77 11.73
C THR A 257 -0.93 -15.19 13.13
N GLY A 258 -1.41 -13.96 13.33
CA GLY A 258 -1.65 -13.41 14.66
C GLY A 258 -2.81 -14.10 15.36
N ALA A 259 -2.86 -14.00 16.69
CA ALA A 259 -3.96 -14.46 17.53
C ALA A 259 -4.97 -13.35 17.80
#